data_AF-A0A350KLU7-F1
#
_entry.id   AF-A0A350KLU7-F1
#
_cell.length_a   1.000
_cell.length_b   1.000
_cell.length_c   1.000
_cell.angle_alpha   90.00
_cell.angle_beta   90.00
_cell.angle_gamma   90.00
#
_symmetry.space_group_name_H-M   'P 1'
#
loop_
_entity.id
_entity.type
_entity.pdbx_description
1 polymer ?
#
loop_
_entity_poly.entity_id
_entity_poly.type
_entity_poly.pdbx_seq_one_letter_code
_entity_poly.pdbx_strand_id
1 'polypeptide(L)' 'LNRPIYLPTSRYGHFGRTPDVEGAFPWERTDLADALKSAF' A
#
# COMPACT_ATOMS: atom_id res chain seq x y z
N LEU A 1 -10.50 2.94 -0.06
CA LEU A 1 -10.11 2.68 -1.47
C LEU A 1 -11.02 3.40 -2.49
N ASN A 2 -11.72 4.47 -2.11
CA ASN A 2 -12.58 5.28 -2.99
C ASN A 2 -11.86 6.50 -3.59
N ARG A 3 -10.53 6.45 -3.69
CA ARG A 3 -9.69 7.51 -4.28
C ARG A 3 -9.21 7.09 -5.68
N PRO A 4 -8.96 8.02 -6.60
CA PRO A 4 -8.48 7.70 -7.95
C PRO A 4 -6.98 7.35 -7.98
N ILE A 5 -6.60 6.25 -7.32
CA ILE A 5 -5.19 5.83 -7.12
C ILE A 5 -4.73 4.74 -8.10
N TYR A 6 -5.57 4.39 -9.08
CA TYR A 6 -5.38 3.20 -9.93
C TYR A 6 -4.53 3.46 -11.18
N LEU A 7 -4.32 4.72 -11.57
CA LEU A 7 -3.52 5.03 -12.76
C LEU A 7 -2.09 4.44 -12.69
N PRO A 8 -1.35 4.56 -11.58
CA PRO A 8 0.00 4.00 -11.48
C PRO A 8 0.03 2.47 -11.49
N THR A 9 -1.07 1.78 -11.13
CA THR A 9 -1.12 0.31 -11.04
C THR A 9 -1.24 -0.36 -12.41
N SER A 10 -1.61 0.40 -13.45
CA SER A 10 -1.85 -0.11 -14.82
C SER A 10 -0.57 -0.54 -15.56
N ARG A 11 0.62 -0.25 -15.02
CA ARG A 11 1.91 -0.64 -15.58
C ARG A 11 2.88 -1.05 -14.48
N TYR A 12 3.84 -1.90 -14.84
CA TYR A 12 4.93 -2.35 -13.98
C TYR A 12 4.47 -3.09 -12.70
N GLY A 13 3.27 -3.68 -12.73
CA GLY A 13 2.72 -4.48 -11.64
C GLY A 13 2.05 -3.68 -10.52
N HIS A 14 1.20 -4.41 -9.78
CA HIS A 14 0.39 -3.88 -8.66
C HIS A 14 1.08 -3.99 -7.29
N PHE A 15 2.11 -4.85 -7.17
CA PHE A 15 2.75 -5.23 -5.92
C PHE A 15 4.25 -4.95 -5.90
N GLY A 16 4.84 -4.90 -4.71
CA GLY A 16 6.28 -4.71 -4.50
C GLY A 16 6.77 -3.30 -4.83
N ARG A 17 5.86 -2.32 -4.78
CA ARG A 17 6.12 -0.92 -5.09
C ARG A 17 5.94 -0.07 -3.84
N THR A 18 6.77 0.94 -3.68
CA THR A 18 6.71 1.82 -2.50
C THR A 18 5.36 2.54 -2.42
N PRO A 19 4.69 2.53 -1.24
CA PRO A 19 3.50 3.33 -1.00
C PRO A 19 3.79 4.82 -1.24
N ASP A 20 2.95 5.47 -2.02
CA ASP A 20 3.10 6.90 -2.34
C ASP A 20 2.51 7.78 -1.22
N VAL A 21 3.08 8.96 -1.05
CA VAL A 21 2.60 10.01 -0.12
C VAL A 21 1.20 10.49 -0.51
N GLU A 22 0.86 10.49 -1.81
CA GLU A 22 -0.47 10.85 -2.34
C GLU A 22 -1.51 9.71 -2.19
N GLY A 23 -1.08 8.54 -1.72
CA GLY A 23 -1.94 7.41 -1.37
C GLY A 23 -2.04 6.31 -2.42
N ALA A 24 -1.14 6.26 -3.41
CA ALA A 24 -1.00 5.08 -4.27
C ALA A 24 -0.39 3.90 -3.50
N PHE A 25 -0.78 2.67 -3.89
CA PHE A 25 -0.36 1.40 -3.27
C PHE A 25 -0.57 1.35 -1.73
N PRO A 26 -1.76 1.68 -1.21
CA PRO A 26 -2.00 1.67 0.23
C PRO A 26 -1.89 0.27 0.85
N TRP A 27 -2.05 -0.80 0.05
CA TRP A 27 -1.90 -2.20 0.49
C TRP A 27 -0.44 -2.63 0.67
N GLU A 28 0.53 -1.85 0.22
CA GLU A 28 1.96 -2.14 0.42
C GLU A 28 2.48 -1.60 1.77
N ARG A 29 1.62 -0.94 2.56
CA ARG A 29 2.00 -0.43 3.88
C ARG A 29 2.09 -1.57 4.89
N THR A 30 3.13 -1.51 5.72
CA THR A 30 3.40 -2.46 6.81
C THR A 30 3.23 -1.81 8.18
N ASP A 31 2.45 -0.73 8.26
CA ASP A 31 2.18 0.05 9.47
C ASP A 31 1.45 -0.73 10.58
N LEU A 32 0.81 -1.86 10.23
CA LEU A 32 0.21 -2.78 11.20
C LEU A 32 1.17 -3.84 11.76
N ALA A 33 2.41 -3.95 11.26
CA ALA A 33 3.32 -5.04 11.61
C ALA A 33 3.66 -5.08 13.11
N ASP A 34 3.98 -3.93 13.72
CA ASP A 34 4.33 -3.87 15.15
C ASP A 34 3.13 -4.16 16.06
N ALA A 35 1.93 -3.71 15.66
CA ALA A 35 0.70 -3.99 16.37
C ALA A 35 0.38 -5.49 16.34
N LEU A 36 0.53 -6.14 15.18
CA LEU A 36 0.37 -7.58 15.04
C LEU A 36 1.41 -8.34 15.88
N LYS A 37 2.68 -7.94 15.81
CA LYS A 37 3.76 -8.55 16.60
C LYS A 37 3.54 -8.42 18.11
N SER A 38 2.85 -7.37 18.56
CA SER A 38 2.55 -7.17 19.99
C SER A 38 1.32 -7.95 20.46
N ALA A 39 0.43 -8.32 19.53
CA ALA A 39 -0.83 -8.99 19.83
C ALA A 39 -0.73 -10.52 19.91
N PHE A 40 0.36 -11.09 19.38
CA PHE A 40 0.62 -12.54 19.30
C PHE A 40 1.96 -12.88 19.95
#